data_AF-A0A957GQ92-F1
#
_entry.id   AF-A0A957GQ92-F1
#
_cell.length_a   1.000
_cell.length_b   1.000
_cell.length_c   1.000
_cell.angle_alpha   90.00
_cell.angle_beta   90.00
_cell.angle_gamma   90.00
#
_symmetry.space_group_name_H-M   'P 1'
#
loop_
_entity.id
_entity.type
_entity.pdbx_description
1 polymer ?
#
loop_
_entity_poly.entity_id
_entity_poly.type
_entity_poly.pdbx_seq_one_letter_code
_entity_poly.pdbx_strand_id
1 'polypeptide(L)'
;QMAVALEQLKLVPELAEERAVLTQQINQTMWNEADQFYQDVDKNGRFSRVKSIGAYWGLHDPDIIPSGRRDPFIQHLRDPWAFNLPHRIPSQAADSEGYNALTGNQWRGGVWPSTNYMVLKGLHKHNQHQLAHEIALNHLENVWQVYQRTDTLWDNYAPESANPGEDAHPDFVGWPGLSAIAMLLEDVIGLSTDWPLRQVRWERHLATPQPYGVRNYPLGSDGVADFIGNTDKITVQTNVSFTLTIVDNSQTIKAPIPIGTTEIDLT
;
A
#
# COMPACT_ATOMS: atom_id res chain seq x y z
N GLN A 1 -14.37 3.07 -17.28
CA GLN A 1 -13.17 3.71 -17.88
C GLN A 1 -12.74 2.98 -19.16
N MET A 2 -12.37 1.69 -19.12
CA MET A 2 -12.01 0.93 -20.33
C MET A 2 -13.08 0.93 -21.42
N ALA A 3 -14.37 0.81 -21.07
CA ALA A 3 -15.45 0.92 -22.05
C ALA A 3 -15.44 2.26 -22.81
N VAL A 4 -15.03 3.36 -22.18
CA VAL A 4 -14.87 4.66 -22.87
C VAL A 4 -13.64 4.61 -23.78
N ALA A 5 -12.51 4.12 -23.28
CA ALA A 5 -11.26 4.03 -24.05
C ALA A 5 -11.36 3.11 -25.28
N LEU A 6 -12.20 2.07 -25.20
CA LEU A 6 -12.47 1.11 -26.27
C LEU A 6 -13.70 1.48 -27.11
N GLU A 7 -14.26 2.68 -26.92
CA GLU A 7 -15.45 3.19 -27.63
C GLU A 7 -16.70 2.31 -27.48
N GLN A 8 -16.77 1.48 -26.44
CA GLN A 8 -17.92 0.65 -26.05
C GLN A 8 -18.93 1.45 -25.22
N LEU A 9 -19.41 2.58 -25.76
CA LEU A 9 -20.20 3.56 -25.01
C LEU A 9 -21.52 3.02 -24.44
N LYS A 10 -22.08 1.96 -25.03
CA LYS A 10 -23.30 1.29 -24.52
C LYS A 10 -23.08 0.59 -23.18
N LEU A 11 -21.87 0.12 -22.89
CA LEU A 11 -21.54 -0.56 -21.63
C LEU A 11 -21.31 0.41 -20.47
N VAL A 12 -21.05 1.68 -20.76
CA VAL A 12 -20.76 2.69 -19.74
C VAL A 12 -21.91 2.83 -18.72
N PRO A 13 -23.18 3.04 -19.13
CA PRO A 13 -24.27 3.13 -18.17
C PRO A 13 -24.53 1.81 -17.42
N GLU A 14 -24.41 0.66 -18.09
CA GLU A 14 -24.60 -0.66 -17.48
C GLU A 14 -23.59 -0.93 -16.35
N LEU A 15 -22.29 -0.71 -16.62
CA LEU A 15 -21.24 -0.87 -15.62
C LEU A 15 -21.35 0.14 -14.47
N ALA A 16 -21.85 1.35 -14.75
CA ALA A 16 -22.09 2.37 -13.72
C ALA A 16 -23.27 1.99 -12.81
N GLU A 17 -24.34 1.45 -13.40
CA GLU A 17 -25.51 0.95 -12.66
C GLU A 17 -25.13 -0.27 -11.81
N GLU A 18 -24.42 -1.24 -12.38
CA GLU A 18 -23.95 -2.42 -11.64
C GLU A 18 -23.06 -2.01 -10.46
N ARG A 19 -22.10 -1.11 -10.68
CA ARG A 19 -21.27 -0.56 -9.59
C ARG A 19 -22.12 0.09 -8.50
N ALA A 20 -23.13 0.88 -8.86
CA ALA A 20 -24.00 1.53 -7.88
C ALA A 20 -24.79 0.49 -7.04
N VAL A 21 -25.33 -0.54 -7.67
CA VAL A 21 -26.04 -1.64 -7.00
C VAL A 21 -25.11 -2.41 -6.05
N LEU A 22 -23.91 -2.77 -6.51
CA LEU A 22 -22.93 -3.49 -5.69
C LEU A 22 -22.46 -2.64 -4.51
N THR A 23 -22.15 -1.35 -4.72
CA THR A 23 -21.78 -0.43 -3.64
C THR A 23 -22.89 -0.31 -2.60
N GLN A 24 -24.14 -0.20 -3.05
CA GLN A 24 -25.29 -0.17 -2.14
C GLN A 24 -25.41 -1.46 -1.34
N GLN A 25 -25.29 -2.62 -2.01
CA GLN A 25 -25.38 -3.93 -1.36
C GLN A 25 -24.29 -4.10 -0.30
N ILE A 26 -23.03 -3.82 -0.63
CA ILE A 26 -21.89 -3.89 0.30
C ILE A 26 -22.18 -3.03 1.54
N ASN A 27 -22.63 -1.79 1.36
CA ASN A 27 -22.88 -0.88 2.48
C ASN A 27 -24.09 -1.24 3.34
N GLN A 28 -25.08 -1.93 2.77
CA GLN A 28 -26.28 -2.37 3.46
C GLN A 28 -26.07 -3.69 4.22
N THR A 29 -25.22 -4.58 3.72
CA THR A 29 -25.11 -5.94 4.25
C THR A 29 -23.78 -6.26 4.91
N MET A 30 -22.67 -5.64 4.49
CA MET A 30 -21.33 -6.07 4.92
C MET A 30 -20.71 -5.16 5.99
N TRP A 31 -21.29 -3.99 6.28
CA TRP A 31 -20.80 -3.14 7.37
C TRP A 31 -21.36 -3.58 8.72
N ASN A 32 -20.47 -3.99 9.62
CA ASN A 32 -20.81 -4.28 11.00
C ASN A 32 -20.61 -3.02 11.87
N GLU A 33 -21.71 -2.41 12.32
CA GLU A 33 -21.68 -1.21 13.17
C GLU A 33 -21.04 -1.47 14.54
N ALA A 34 -21.08 -2.69 15.08
CA ALA A 34 -20.47 -2.98 16.38
C ALA A 34 -18.93 -3.06 16.27
N ASP A 35 -18.44 -3.72 15.22
CA ASP A 35 -17.00 -3.91 15.01
C ASP A 35 -16.36 -2.76 14.21
N GLN A 36 -17.17 -1.84 13.66
CA GLN A 36 -16.74 -0.77 12.77
C GLN A 36 -15.85 -1.29 11.62
N PHE A 37 -16.27 -2.41 11.01
CA PHE A 37 -15.50 -3.13 10.00
C PHE A 37 -16.40 -3.74 8.93
N TYR A 38 -15.87 -3.90 7.70
CA TYR A 38 -16.56 -4.65 6.65
C TYR A 38 -16.25 -6.14 6.75
N GLN A 39 -17.28 -6.97 6.93
CA GLN A 39 -17.16 -8.42 7.10
C GLN A 39 -17.96 -9.16 6.04
N ASP A 40 -17.47 -10.34 5.66
CA ASP A 40 -18.24 -11.28 4.87
C ASP A 40 -19.52 -11.66 5.62
N VAL A 41 -20.60 -11.85 4.88
CA VAL A 41 -21.89 -12.29 5.42
C VAL A 41 -22.32 -13.59 4.78
N ASP A 42 -22.84 -14.50 5.59
CA ASP A 42 -23.44 -15.72 5.07
C ASP A 42 -24.82 -15.45 4.44
N LYS A 43 -25.40 -16.48 3.83
CA LYS A 43 -26.74 -16.41 3.18
C LYS A 43 -27.88 -15.98 4.12
N ASN A 44 -27.68 -16.03 5.43
CA ASN A 44 -28.67 -15.63 6.44
C ASN A 44 -28.38 -14.22 6.99
N GLY A 45 -27.40 -13.49 6.44
CA GLY A 45 -27.00 -12.16 6.90
C GLY A 45 -26.18 -12.17 8.19
N ARG A 46 -25.59 -13.31 8.58
CA ARG A 46 -24.72 -13.37 9.76
C ARG A 46 -23.30 -12.98 9.37
N PHE A 47 -22.73 -12.02 10.08
CA PHE A 47 -21.33 -11.63 9.91
C PHE A 47 -20.38 -12.79 10.22
N SER A 48 -19.36 -12.92 9.38
CA SER A 48 -18.17 -13.72 9.65
C SER A 48 -17.49 -13.22 10.92
N ARG A 49 -16.99 -14.13 11.74
CA ARG A 49 -16.19 -13.80 12.93
C ARG A 49 -14.74 -13.43 12.60
N VAL A 50 -14.42 -13.35 11.31
CA VAL A 50 -13.10 -13.02 10.79
C VAL A 50 -13.12 -11.64 10.17
N LYS A 51 -12.28 -10.74 10.68
CA LYS A 51 -11.90 -9.49 10.03
C LYS A 51 -10.76 -9.79 9.07
N SER A 52 -11.11 -10.09 7.83
CA SER A 52 -10.16 -10.43 6.77
C SER A 52 -9.51 -9.16 6.21
N ILE A 53 -8.22 -9.23 5.89
CA ILE A 53 -7.50 -8.19 5.13
C ILE A 53 -8.20 -7.88 3.80
N GLY A 54 -8.95 -8.84 3.25
CA GLY A 54 -9.71 -8.68 2.01
C GLY A 54 -10.72 -7.54 2.05
N ALA A 55 -11.22 -7.15 3.22
CA ALA A 55 -12.13 -6.00 3.37
C ALA A 55 -11.50 -4.70 2.81
N TYR A 56 -10.18 -4.55 2.92
CA TYR A 56 -9.47 -3.35 2.49
C TYR A 56 -9.40 -3.16 0.97
N TRP A 57 -9.82 -4.16 0.17
CA TRP A 57 -10.07 -3.93 -1.26
C TRP A 57 -11.07 -2.78 -1.50
N GLY A 58 -11.98 -2.54 -0.56
CA GLY A 58 -12.90 -1.40 -0.60
C GLY A 58 -12.22 -0.04 -0.63
N LEU A 59 -10.96 0.08 -0.18
CA LEU A 59 -10.19 1.34 -0.21
C LEU A 59 -9.73 1.74 -1.63
N HIS A 60 -9.80 0.83 -2.61
CA HIS A 60 -9.39 1.15 -3.98
C HIS A 60 -10.41 2.00 -4.74
N ASP A 61 -11.64 2.04 -4.25
CA ASP A 61 -12.70 2.86 -4.80
C ASP A 61 -13.16 3.88 -3.74
N PRO A 62 -12.95 5.20 -3.96
CA PRO A 62 -13.27 6.22 -2.98
C PRO A 62 -14.76 6.31 -2.62
N ASP A 63 -15.64 5.77 -3.46
CA ASP A 63 -17.10 5.81 -3.27
C ASP A 63 -17.66 4.56 -2.59
N ILE A 64 -16.90 3.45 -2.49
CA ILE A 64 -17.39 2.24 -1.82
C ILE A 64 -17.50 2.46 -0.33
N ILE A 65 -16.50 3.10 0.28
CA ILE A 65 -16.44 3.31 1.73
C ILE A 65 -16.89 4.75 2.04
N PRO A 66 -18.09 4.94 2.64
CA PRO A 66 -18.58 6.26 3.02
C PRO A 66 -17.62 6.96 3.98
N SER A 67 -17.51 8.29 3.88
CA SER A 67 -16.57 9.08 4.70
C SER A 67 -16.71 8.82 6.20
N GLY A 68 -17.94 8.71 6.71
CA GLY A 68 -18.19 8.45 8.14
C GLY A 68 -17.77 7.06 8.63
N ARG A 69 -17.56 6.09 7.73
CA ARG A 69 -17.11 4.73 8.06
C ARG A 69 -15.60 4.53 7.84
N ARG A 70 -14.97 5.40 7.07
CA ARG A 70 -13.59 5.25 6.60
C ARG A 70 -12.58 5.29 7.73
N ASP A 71 -12.64 6.32 8.58
CA ASP A 71 -11.66 6.49 9.65
C ASP A 71 -11.74 5.34 10.67
N PRO A 72 -12.93 4.93 11.17
CA PRO A 72 -13.05 3.73 12.01
C PRO A 72 -12.55 2.46 11.32
N PHE A 73 -12.82 2.28 10.03
CA PHE A 73 -12.38 1.11 9.27
C PHE A 73 -10.85 1.03 9.14
N ILE A 74 -10.20 2.15 8.86
CA ILE A 74 -8.73 2.26 8.76
C ILE A 74 -8.08 2.17 10.15
N GLN A 75 -8.77 2.58 11.21
CA GLN A 75 -8.25 2.53 12.59
C GLN A 75 -7.77 1.12 12.98
N HIS A 76 -8.44 0.05 12.53
CA HIS A 76 -8.02 -1.32 12.79
C HIS A 76 -6.58 -1.62 12.31
N LEU A 77 -6.07 -0.93 11.27
CA LEU A 77 -4.68 -1.04 10.81
C LEU A 77 -3.67 -0.44 11.79
N ARG A 78 -4.12 0.41 12.72
CA ARG A 78 -3.32 1.07 13.76
C ARG A 78 -3.43 0.36 15.11
N ASP A 79 -4.44 -0.48 15.27
CA ASP A 79 -4.76 -1.11 16.55
C ASP A 79 -3.87 -2.35 16.80
N PRO A 80 -3.09 -2.37 17.91
CA PRO A 80 -2.14 -3.44 18.20
C PRO A 80 -2.77 -4.77 18.60
N TRP A 81 -4.08 -4.77 18.84
CA TRP A 81 -4.88 -5.96 19.11
C TRP A 81 -5.59 -6.49 17.85
N ALA A 82 -5.45 -5.81 16.70
CA ALA A 82 -6.04 -6.21 15.42
C ALA A 82 -4.96 -6.45 14.36
N PHE A 83 -4.63 -5.44 13.55
CA PHE A 83 -3.71 -5.58 12.41
C PHE A 83 -2.32 -4.94 12.62
N ASN A 84 -2.13 -4.13 13.67
CA ASN A 84 -0.84 -3.51 13.99
C ASN A 84 0.04 -4.44 14.84
N LEU A 85 0.45 -5.56 14.25
CA LEU A 85 1.23 -6.61 14.90
C LEU A 85 2.74 -6.45 14.62
N PRO A 86 3.64 -7.25 15.24
CA PRO A 86 5.08 -7.17 14.98
C PRO A 86 5.46 -7.26 13.49
N HIS A 87 4.76 -8.08 12.70
CA HIS A 87 4.83 -8.10 11.23
C HIS A 87 3.47 -7.73 10.64
N ARG A 88 3.37 -6.51 10.10
CA ARG A 88 2.15 -5.99 9.47
C ARG A 88 2.12 -6.36 7.98
N ILE A 89 0.98 -6.62 7.37
CA ILE A 89 -0.38 -6.73 7.90
C ILE A 89 -0.76 -8.21 7.85
N PRO A 90 -1.24 -8.83 8.94
CA PRO A 90 -1.70 -10.21 8.89
C PRO A 90 -2.93 -10.36 8.00
N SER A 91 -3.11 -11.53 7.39
CA SER A 91 -4.27 -11.81 6.52
C SER A 91 -5.63 -11.75 7.23
N GLN A 92 -5.64 -11.87 8.55
CA GLN A 92 -6.80 -11.61 9.39
C GLN A 92 -6.37 -10.92 10.70
N ALA A 93 -7.26 -10.14 11.29
CA ALA A 93 -6.98 -9.44 12.54
C ALA A 93 -6.73 -10.42 13.70
N ALA A 94 -5.85 -10.06 14.64
CA ALA A 94 -5.48 -10.90 15.78
C ALA A 94 -6.64 -11.23 16.73
N ASP A 95 -7.66 -10.37 16.79
CA ASP A 95 -8.88 -10.57 17.57
C ASP A 95 -9.96 -11.41 16.86
N SER A 96 -9.68 -11.87 15.64
CA SER A 96 -10.59 -12.74 14.89
C SER A 96 -10.54 -14.19 15.39
N GLU A 97 -11.68 -14.88 15.31
CA GLU A 97 -11.74 -16.30 15.65
C GLU A 97 -10.79 -17.11 14.76
N GLY A 98 -9.93 -17.90 15.40
CA GLY A 98 -9.01 -18.78 14.70
C GLY A 98 -7.73 -18.11 14.20
N TYR A 99 -7.41 -16.90 14.64
CA TYR A 99 -6.09 -16.31 14.42
C TYR A 99 -4.94 -17.19 14.95
N ASN A 100 -3.90 -17.37 14.14
CA ASN A 100 -2.72 -18.14 14.47
C ASN A 100 -1.50 -17.19 14.59
N ALA A 101 -1.17 -16.83 15.82
CA ALA A 101 -0.05 -15.96 16.15
C ALA A 101 1.32 -16.53 15.76
N LEU A 102 1.50 -17.84 15.92
CA LEU A 102 2.82 -18.48 15.84
C LEU A 102 3.35 -18.54 14.41
N THR A 103 2.51 -18.97 13.48
CA THR A 103 2.91 -19.29 12.09
C THR A 103 2.05 -18.58 11.05
N GLY A 104 0.94 -17.97 11.49
CA GLY A 104 -0.08 -17.44 10.60
C GLY A 104 -1.00 -18.50 9.98
N ASN A 105 -0.63 -19.80 10.01
CA ASN A 105 -1.31 -20.90 9.32
C ASN A 105 -1.93 -20.43 7.99
N GLN A 106 -1.03 -20.03 7.08
CA GLN A 106 -1.36 -19.44 5.79
C GLN A 106 -2.24 -18.18 5.93
N TRP A 107 -3.54 -18.28 5.64
CA TRP A 107 -4.48 -17.16 5.65
C TRP A 107 -5.14 -16.91 7.01
N ARG A 108 -4.72 -17.62 8.06
CA ARG A 108 -5.21 -17.43 9.43
C ARG A 108 -4.35 -16.44 10.24
N GLY A 109 -3.60 -15.59 9.58
CA GLY A 109 -2.71 -14.61 10.21
C GLY A 109 -1.44 -14.37 9.41
N GLY A 110 -1.06 -15.24 8.49
CA GLY A 110 0.15 -15.06 7.68
C GLY A 110 0.16 -13.72 6.96
N VAL A 111 1.36 -13.16 6.81
CA VAL A 111 1.59 -11.88 6.14
C VAL A 111 2.00 -12.14 4.70
N TRP A 112 1.20 -11.63 3.77
CA TRP A 112 1.38 -11.85 2.34
C TRP A 112 1.76 -10.54 1.65
N PRO A 113 2.92 -10.47 0.96
CA PRO A 113 3.34 -9.27 0.22
C PRO A 113 2.29 -8.71 -0.73
N SER A 114 1.52 -9.57 -1.39
CA SER A 114 0.46 -9.16 -2.33
C SER A 114 -0.67 -8.39 -1.64
N THR A 115 -1.18 -8.87 -0.51
CA THR A 115 -2.27 -8.19 0.21
C THR A 115 -1.77 -6.97 0.97
N ASN A 116 -0.52 -6.97 1.45
CA ASN A 116 0.09 -5.75 1.96
C ASN A 116 0.14 -4.68 0.88
N TYR A 117 0.64 -5.01 -0.31
CA TYR A 117 0.73 -4.06 -1.42
C TYR A 117 -0.64 -3.49 -1.78
N MET A 118 -1.65 -4.35 -1.84
CA MET A 118 -3.05 -3.95 -2.03
C MET A 118 -3.48 -2.90 -1.00
N VAL A 119 -3.31 -3.17 0.30
CA VAL A 119 -3.71 -2.23 1.36
C VAL A 119 -2.96 -0.90 1.23
N LEU A 120 -1.64 -0.93 0.97
CA LEU A 120 -0.84 0.29 0.81
C LEU A 120 -1.37 1.17 -0.33
N LYS A 121 -1.70 0.59 -1.49
CA LYS A 121 -2.29 1.36 -2.60
C LYS A 121 -3.71 1.85 -2.30
N GLY A 122 -4.51 1.10 -1.54
CA GLY A 122 -5.80 1.57 -1.02
C GLY A 122 -5.63 2.78 -0.08
N LEU A 123 -4.69 2.72 0.85
CA LEU A 123 -4.38 3.82 1.78
C LEU A 123 -3.98 5.11 1.04
N HIS A 124 -3.23 4.99 -0.06
CA HIS A 124 -2.86 6.13 -0.90
C HIS A 124 -4.06 6.85 -1.50
N LYS A 125 -5.13 6.12 -1.88
CA LYS A 125 -6.38 6.72 -2.39
C LYS A 125 -7.11 7.55 -1.34
N HIS A 126 -6.76 7.38 -0.08
CA HIS A 126 -7.37 8.06 1.06
C HIS A 126 -6.39 8.98 1.81
N ASN A 127 -5.28 9.38 1.17
CA ASN A 127 -4.25 10.25 1.74
C ASN A 127 -3.60 9.71 3.02
N GLN A 128 -3.65 8.40 3.26
CA GLN A 128 -3.03 7.73 4.42
C GLN A 128 -1.57 7.34 4.13
N HIS A 129 -0.80 8.23 3.50
CA HIS A 129 0.57 7.96 3.04
C HIS A 129 1.53 7.63 4.19
N GLN A 130 1.42 8.34 5.31
CA GLN A 130 2.24 8.06 6.49
C GLN A 130 1.98 6.66 7.06
N LEU A 131 0.71 6.23 7.14
CA LEU A 131 0.38 4.88 7.60
C LEU A 131 0.89 3.82 6.62
N ALA A 132 0.78 4.08 5.31
CA ALA A 132 1.33 3.20 4.30
C ALA A 132 2.85 3.06 4.47
N HIS A 133 3.57 4.17 4.68
CA HIS A 133 5.00 4.16 4.97
C HIS A 133 5.34 3.33 6.23
N GLU A 134 4.65 3.56 7.34
CA GLU A 134 4.88 2.83 8.60
C GLU A 134 4.68 1.31 8.43
N ILE A 135 3.66 0.90 7.68
CA ILE A 135 3.39 -0.50 7.37
C ILE A 135 4.46 -1.07 6.45
N ALA A 136 4.81 -0.37 5.38
CA ALA A 136 5.78 -0.83 4.40
C ALA A 136 7.18 -0.99 5.02
N LEU A 137 7.60 -0.02 5.84
CA LEU A 137 8.88 -0.08 6.56
C LEU A 137 8.91 -1.26 7.54
N ASN A 138 7.85 -1.45 8.33
CA ASN A 138 7.73 -2.60 9.22
C ASN A 138 7.78 -3.93 8.47
N HIS A 139 7.04 -4.04 7.36
CA HIS A 139 7.00 -5.25 6.54
C HIS A 139 8.38 -5.56 5.95
N LEU A 140 9.04 -4.56 5.35
CA LEU A 140 10.34 -4.71 4.73
C LEU A 140 11.42 -5.11 5.75
N GLU A 141 11.40 -4.54 6.94
CA GLU A 141 12.34 -4.89 8.01
C GLU A 141 12.20 -6.37 8.43
N ASN A 142 10.97 -6.87 8.59
CA ASN A 142 10.73 -8.27 8.90
C ASN A 142 11.17 -9.20 7.75
N VAL A 143 10.86 -8.85 6.51
CA VAL A 143 11.30 -9.59 5.31
C VAL A 143 12.83 -9.61 5.23
N TRP A 144 13.49 -8.47 5.49
CA TRP A 144 14.93 -8.33 5.51
C TRP A 144 15.57 -9.23 6.56
N GLN A 145 15.04 -9.25 7.79
CA GLN A 145 15.55 -10.12 8.86
C GLN A 145 15.44 -11.61 8.50
N VAL A 146 14.36 -12.03 7.84
CA VAL A 146 14.21 -13.40 7.34
C VAL A 146 15.22 -13.68 6.23
N TYR A 147 15.37 -12.76 5.27
CA TYR A 147 16.33 -12.88 4.19
C TYR A 147 17.77 -13.03 4.72
N GLN A 148 18.18 -12.21 5.69
CA GLN A 148 19.52 -12.28 6.28
C GLN A 148 19.86 -13.66 6.89
N ARG A 149 18.86 -14.42 7.33
CA ARG A 149 19.06 -15.74 7.94
C ARG A 149 18.82 -16.91 7.00
N THR A 150 18.05 -16.70 5.93
CA THR A 150 17.61 -17.76 5.02
C THR A 150 18.15 -17.63 3.60
N ASP A 151 18.76 -16.48 3.28
CA ASP A 151 19.31 -16.14 1.96
C ASP A 151 18.28 -16.21 0.81
N THR A 152 16.98 -16.14 1.12
CA THR A 152 15.91 -16.23 0.13
C THR A 152 14.66 -15.45 0.56
N LEU A 153 13.77 -15.21 -0.40
CA LEU A 153 12.45 -14.62 -0.18
C LEU A 153 11.39 -15.72 -0.13
N TRP A 154 10.40 -15.50 0.74
CA TRP A 154 9.31 -16.43 0.99
C TRP A 154 7.99 -15.85 0.52
N ASP A 155 7.08 -16.73 0.11
CA ASP A 155 5.74 -16.34 -0.33
C ASP A 155 4.89 -15.74 0.80
N ASN A 156 5.07 -16.20 2.04
CA ASN A 156 4.39 -15.63 3.20
C ASN A 156 5.25 -15.70 4.47
N TYR A 157 4.89 -14.88 5.46
CA TYR A 157 5.67 -14.67 6.69
C TYR A 157 4.78 -14.80 7.93
N ALA A 158 5.37 -15.14 9.08
CA ALA A 158 4.67 -15.22 10.35
C ALA A 158 4.27 -13.82 10.86
N PRO A 159 3.09 -13.63 11.46
CA PRO A 159 2.60 -12.30 11.83
C PRO A 159 3.23 -11.68 13.08
N GLU A 160 3.76 -12.50 13.99
CA GLU A 160 4.27 -12.02 15.29
C GLU A 160 5.77 -12.24 15.46
N SER A 161 6.44 -12.75 14.44
CA SER A 161 7.89 -12.89 14.44
C SER A 161 8.42 -12.77 13.02
N ALA A 162 9.63 -12.26 12.87
CA ALA A 162 10.31 -12.24 11.59
C ALA A 162 10.73 -13.67 11.21
N ASN A 163 9.81 -14.53 10.77
CA ASN A 163 10.06 -15.90 10.31
C ASN A 163 9.26 -16.17 9.02
N PRO A 164 9.64 -17.17 8.20
CA PRO A 164 8.75 -17.70 7.19
C PRO A 164 7.42 -18.15 7.82
N GLY A 165 6.32 -18.02 7.09
CA GLY A 165 5.02 -18.51 7.55
C GLY A 165 4.90 -20.03 7.44
N GLU A 166 3.77 -20.57 7.92
CA GLU A 166 3.46 -22.00 7.75
C GLU A 166 3.33 -22.38 6.27
N ASP A 167 3.92 -23.52 5.89
CA ASP A 167 3.94 -24.01 4.51
C ASP A 167 4.49 -23.00 3.48
N ALA A 168 5.32 -22.06 3.93
CA ALA A 168 5.91 -21.07 3.05
C ALA A 168 6.92 -21.70 2.09
N HIS A 169 6.94 -21.22 0.85
CA HIS A 169 7.85 -21.71 -0.20
C HIS A 169 9.04 -20.76 -0.38
N PRO A 170 10.29 -21.26 -0.36
CA PRO A 170 11.47 -20.46 -0.64
C PRO A 170 11.64 -20.22 -2.15
N ASP A 171 12.60 -19.35 -2.51
CA ASP A 171 13.02 -19.08 -3.89
C ASP A 171 11.88 -18.62 -4.80
N PHE A 172 10.85 -18.01 -4.21
CA PHE A 172 9.67 -17.52 -4.90
C PHE A 172 9.73 -16.01 -5.08
N VAL A 173 10.07 -15.55 -6.29
CA VAL A 173 10.02 -14.13 -6.66
C VAL A 173 8.79 -13.83 -7.52
N GLY A 174 7.61 -14.22 -7.02
CA GLY A 174 6.32 -13.74 -7.49
C GLY A 174 5.92 -12.46 -6.75
N TRP A 175 4.90 -12.55 -5.88
CA TRP A 175 4.53 -11.41 -5.04
C TRP A 175 5.59 -10.94 -4.03
N PRO A 176 6.59 -11.73 -3.56
CA PRO A 176 7.62 -11.20 -2.65
C PRO A 176 8.50 -10.12 -3.29
N GLY A 177 8.55 -10.06 -4.63
CA GLY A 177 9.18 -8.94 -5.35
C GLY A 177 8.50 -7.59 -5.05
N LEU A 178 7.21 -7.58 -4.66
CA LEU A 178 6.52 -6.36 -4.26
C LEU A 178 7.16 -5.73 -3.02
N SER A 179 7.59 -6.55 -2.05
CA SER A 179 8.24 -6.07 -0.82
C SER A 179 9.55 -5.36 -1.13
N ALA A 180 10.42 -6.00 -1.91
CA ALA A 180 11.79 -5.51 -2.15
C ALA A 180 11.88 -4.42 -3.23
N ILE A 181 10.89 -4.32 -4.13
CA ILE A 181 10.91 -3.36 -5.25
C ILE A 181 9.84 -2.29 -5.06
N ALA A 182 8.57 -2.66 -5.22
CA ALA A 182 7.49 -1.67 -5.30
C ALA A 182 7.29 -0.95 -3.95
N MET A 183 7.18 -1.69 -2.84
CA MET A 183 7.03 -1.08 -1.51
C MET A 183 8.27 -0.31 -1.09
N LEU A 184 9.47 -0.81 -1.39
CA LEU A 184 10.71 -0.09 -1.11
C LEU A 184 10.74 1.26 -1.85
N LEU A 185 10.46 1.28 -3.15
CA LEU A 185 10.51 2.50 -3.96
C LEU A 185 9.37 3.45 -3.60
N GLU A 186 8.14 2.95 -3.56
CA GLU A 186 6.93 3.78 -3.50
C GLU A 186 6.54 4.17 -2.08
N ASP A 187 6.76 3.31 -1.10
CA ASP A 187 6.20 3.46 0.25
C ASP A 187 7.29 3.70 1.31
N VAL A 188 8.50 3.12 1.15
CA VAL A 188 9.64 3.37 2.06
C VAL A 188 10.48 4.58 1.63
N ILE A 189 10.97 4.59 0.39
CA ILE A 189 11.68 5.74 -0.19
C ILE A 189 10.69 6.86 -0.55
N GLY A 190 9.47 6.50 -0.96
CA GLY A 190 8.37 7.42 -1.19
C GLY A 190 8.22 7.95 -2.61
N LEU A 191 8.89 7.35 -3.60
CA LEU A 191 8.87 7.81 -4.99
C LEU A 191 7.77 7.11 -5.81
N SER A 192 6.85 7.90 -6.35
CA SER A 192 5.79 7.43 -7.24
C SER A 192 5.63 8.33 -8.46
N THR A 193 5.07 7.79 -9.54
CA THR A 193 4.95 8.52 -10.82
C THR A 193 3.57 8.38 -11.43
N ASP A 194 3.09 9.49 -12.00
CA ASP A 194 2.02 9.55 -12.98
C ASP A 194 2.63 10.10 -14.27
N TRP A 195 3.25 9.21 -15.04
CA TRP A 195 4.02 9.60 -16.21
C TRP A 195 3.20 10.15 -17.38
N PRO A 196 1.99 9.64 -17.69
CA PRO A 196 1.13 10.27 -18.68
C PRO A 196 0.88 11.77 -18.39
N LEU A 197 0.83 12.15 -17.12
CA LEU A 197 0.72 13.55 -16.68
C LEU A 197 2.06 14.25 -16.45
N ARG A 198 3.19 13.56 -16.64
CA ARG A 198 4.57 14.00 -16.31
C ARG A 198 4.69 14.52 -14.89
N GLN A 199 4.15 13.75 -13.94
CA GLN A 199 4.19 14.07 -12.52
C GLN A 199 4.98 13.00 -11.78
N VAL A 200 5.90 13.45 -10.95
CA VAL A 200 6.63 12.63 -9.98
C VAL A 200 6.27 13.15 -8.60
N ARG A 201 6.05 12.24 -7.66
CA ARG A 201 5.79 12.57 -6.27
C ARG A 201 6.83 11.88 -5.39
N TRP A 202 7.40 12.62 -4.46
CA TRP A 202 8.32 12.12 -3.45
C TRP A 202 7.76 12.39 -2.05
N GLU A 203 7.19 11.36 -1.42
CA GLU A 203 6.65 11.34 -0.05
C GLU A 203 7.76 10.97 0.95
N ARG A 204 8.37 11.97 1.58
CA ARG A 204 9.56 11.81 2.42
C ARG A 204 9.18 11.57 3.87
N HIS A 205 8.86 10.31 4.19
CA HIS A 205 8.54 9.89 5.55
C HIS A 205 9.71 9.19 6.28
N LEU A 206 10.76 8.79 5.54
CA LEU A 206 11.88 8.07 6.12
C LEU A 206 12.71 8.98 7.05
N ALA A 207 12.68 8.68 8.35
CA ALA A 207 13.42 9.40 9.37
C ALA A 207 14.90 9.01 9.35
N THR A 208 15.72 9.73 8.57
CA THR A 208 17.17 9.52 8.49
C THR A 208 17.92 10.84 8.25
N PRO A 209 19.08 11.05 8.90
CA PRO A 209 19.95 12.18 8.60
C PRO A 209 20.81 11.94 7.34
N GLN A 210 20.86 10.69 6.84
CA GLN A 210 21.67 10.35 5.68
C GLN A 210 20.94 10.72 4.38
N PRO A 211 21.66 11.18 3.35
CA PRO A 211 21.09 11.32 2.02
C PRO A 211 20.54 9.98 1.51
N TYR A 212 19.34 10.00 0.95
CA TYR A 212 18.70 8.84 0.35
C TYR A 212 17.95 9.20 -0.93
N GLY A 213 17.54 8.18 -1.67
CA GLY A 213 16.72 8.30 -2.87
C GLY A 213 17.05 7.20 -3.86
N VAL A 214 16.79 7.44 -5.15
CA VAL A 214 16.93 6.44 -6.22
C VAL A 214 17.76 7.02 -7.36
N ARG A 215 18.72 6.24 -7.85
CA ARG A 215 19.43 6.53 -9.10
C ARG A 215 18.87 5.69 -10.23
N ASN A 216 18.94 6.21 -11.45
CA ASN A 216 18.44 5.58 -12.66
C ASN A 216 16.95 5.21 -12.58
N TYR A 217 16.13 6.06 -11.94
CA TYR A 217 14.69 5.84 -11.85
C TYR A 217 14.06 6.00 -13.25
N PRO A 218 13.38 4.97 -13.78
CA PRO A 218 12.81 5.02 -15.13
C PRO A 218 11.57 5.92 -15.18
N LEU A 219 11.49 6.77 -16.21
CA LEU A 219 10.39 7.70 -16.46
C LEU A 219 9.90 7.55 -17.91
N GLY A 220 8.84 6.76 -18.10
CA GLY A 220 8.33 6.45 -19.44
C GLY A 220 9.25 5.53 -20.24
N SER A 221 9.27 5.71 -21.57
CA SER A 221 10.07 4.88 -22.48
C SER A 221 11.56 5.18 -22.41
N ASP A 222 11.93 6.46 -22.37
CA ASP A 222 13.32 6.92 -22.58
C ASP A 222 13.82 7.87 -21.48
N GLY A 223 12.96 8.22 -20.52
CA GLY A 223 13.30 9.11 -19.43
C GLY A 223 13.99 8.38 -18.29
N VAL A 224 14.95 9.04 -17.67
CA VAL A 224 15.64 8.57 -16.47
C VAL A 224 15.89 9.76 -15.53
N ALA A 225 15.80 9.51 -14.23
CA ALA A 225 16.14 10.51 -13.23
C ALA A 225 16.87 9.91 -12.02
N ASP A 226 17.82 10.66 -11.50
CA ASP A 226 18.37 10.48 -10.17
C ASP A 226 17.67 11.43 -9.22
N PHE A 227 17.16 10.89 -8.12
CA PHE A 227 16.56 11.63 -7.01
C PHE A 227 17.41 11.35 -5.77
N ILE A 228 18.13 12.33 -5.24
CA ILE A 228 18.94 12.18 -4.03
C ILE A 228 18.69 13.37 -3.13
N GLY A 229 18.40 13.15 -1.85
CA GLY A 229 18.13 14.24 -0.92
C GLY A 229 18.39 13.87 0.53
N ASN A 230 18.65 14.90 1.33
CA ASN A 230 18.76 14.83 2.80
C ASN A 230 17.75 15.81 3.43
N THR A 231 17.90 16.14 4.71
CA THR A 231 16.97 17.05 5.42
C THR A 231 16.96 18.47 4.84
N ASP A 232 18.03 18.89 4.17
CA ASP A 232 18.23 20.30 3.83
C ASP A 232 18.06 20.56 2.33
N LYS A 233 18.40 19.58 1.49
CA LYS A 233 18.45 19.72 0.04
C LYS A 233 18.07 18.45 -0.70
N ILE A 234 17.41 18.64 -1.83
CA ILE A 234 17.17 17.61 -2.86
C ILE A 234 17.92 17.99 -4.14
N THR A 235 18.58 17.02 -4.74
CA THR A 235 19.18 17.11 -6.06
C THR A 235 18.46 16.13 -6.99
N VAL A 236 17.98 16.65 -8.12
CA VAL A 236 17.37 15.86 -9.20
C VAL A 236 18.20 16.03 -10.45
N GLN A 237 18.67 14.92 -11.04
CA GLN A 237 19.33 14.93 -12.34
C GLN A 237 18.52 14.12 -13.33
N THR A 238 18.17 14.67 -14.49
CA THR A 238 17.29 13.98 -15.45
C THR A 238 17.54 14.40 -16.89
N ASN A 239 17.18 13.51 -17.83
CA ASN A 239 17.17 13.78 -19.27
C ASN A 239 15.79 14.23 -19.80
N VAL A 240 14.76 14.30 -18.95
CA VAL A 240 13.38 14.66 -19.32
C VAL A 240 12.82 15.69 -18.36
N SER A 241 11.88 16.53 -18.82
CA SER A 241 11.21 17.50 -17.94
C SER A 241 9.90 16.96 -17.36
N PHE A 242 9.64 17.29 -16.10
CA PHE A 242 8.43 16.88 -15.37
C PHE A 242 8.13 17.84 -14.22
N THR A 243 7.01 17.63 -13.54
CA THR A 243 6.70 18.32 -12.28
C THR A 243 6.96 17.39 -11.11
N LEU A 244 7.80 17.82 -10.18
CA LEU A 244 8.05 17.11 -8.92
C LEU A 244 7.20 17.70 -7.81
N THR A 245 6.47 16.86 -7.09
CA THR A 245 5.81 17.21 -5.83
C THR A 245 6.55 16.52 -4.69
N ILE A 246 7.25 17.29 -3.87
CA ILE A 246 7.89 16.82 -2.65
C ILE A 246 6.92 17.04 -1.50
N VAL A 247 6.73 16.03 -0.69
CA VAL A 247 6.06 16.15 0.60
C VAL A 247 7.04 15.72 1.66
N ASP A 248 7.35 16.64 2.55
CA ASP A 248 8.32 16.44 3.61
C ASP A 248 7.73 16.98 4.91
N ASN A 249 7.39 16.07 5.82
CA ASN A 249 6.71 16.38 7.06
C ASN A 249 5.45 17.25 6.83
N SER A 250 5.48 18.52 7.24
CA SER A 250 4.37 19.47 7.12
C SER A 250 4.41 20.32 5.85
N GLN A 251 5.43 20.16 5.00
CA GLN A 251 5.64 20.97 3.81
C GLN A 251 5.32 20.19 2.54
N THR A 252 4.72 20.88 1.58
CA THR A 252 4.54 20.38 0.22
C THR A 252 5.12 21.38 -0.75
N ILE A 253 6.13 20.97 -1.51
CA ILE A 253 6.79 21.78 -2.53
C ILE A 253 6.47 21.19 -3.89
N LYS A 254 6.00 22.03 -4.81
CA LYS A 254 5.78 21.64 -6.20
C LYS A 254 6.69 22.45 -7.10
N ALA A 255 7.60 21.77 -7.79
CA ALA A 255 8.63 22.39 -8.60
C ALA A 255 8.65 21.82 -10.03
N PRO A 256 8.78 22.66 -11.07
CA PRO A 256 9.13 22.17 -12.40
C PRO A 256 10.59 21.70 -12.40
N ILE A 257 10.83 20.50 -12.93
CA ILE A 257 12.16 19.94 -13.10
C ILE A 257 12.52 20.00 -14.59
N PRO A 258 13.42 20.90 -15.01
CA PRO A 258 13.96 20.92 -16.36
C PRO A 258 14.97 19.77 -16.58
N ILE A 259 15.30 19.55 -17.86
CA ILE A 259 16.41 18.68 -18.25
C ILE A 259 17.72 19.20 -17.64
N GLY A 260 18.56 18.31 -17.10
CA GLY A 260 19.79 18.65 -16.42
C GLY A 260 19.70 18.42 -14.92
N THR A 261 20.43 19.21 -14.14
CA THR A 261 20.46 19.13 -12.67
C THR A 261 19.64 20.26 -12.08
N THR A 262 18.75 19.92 -11.16
CA THR A 262 17.97 20.86 -10.35
C THR A 262 18.31 20.61 -8.88
N GLU A 263 18.62 21.68 -8.14
CA GLU A 263 18.74 21.65 -6.69
C GLU A 263 17.56 22.37 -6.06
N ILE A 264 17.01 21.79 -5.00
CA ILE A 264 15.84 22.29 -4.28
C ILE A 264 16.21 22.34 -2.80
N ASP A 265 16.26 23.55 -2.25
CA ASP A 265 16.45 23.77 -0.82
C ASP A 265 15.13 23.52 -0.08
N LEU A 266 15.21 22.87 1.09
CA LEU A 266 14.06 22.50 1.93
C LEU A 266 13.96 23.34 3.22
N THR A 267 14.94 24.21 3.44
CA THR A 267 15.04 25.13 4.58
C THR A 267 14.44 26.49 4.29
#